data_AF-A0A3D1P9S5-F1
#
_entry.id   AF-A0A3D1P9S5-F1
#
_cell.length_a   1.000
_cell.length_b   1.000
_cell.length_c   1.000
_cell.angle_alpha   90.00
_cell.angle_beta   90.00
_cell.angle_gamma   90.00
#
_symmetry.space_group_name_H-M   'P 1'
#
loop_
_entity.id
_entity.type
_entity.pdbx_description
1 polymer ?
#
loop_
_entity_poly.entity_id
_entity_poly.type
_entity_poly.pdbx_seq_one_letter_code
_entity_poly.pdbx_strand_id
1 'polypeptide(L)'
;MLQRLSKLKTALRNKQFINNSFLYLLLAAIVWVAYFHHSAKFGLYYEDYSRIPIAMEWTWSQLWNYLAHLPEWLIAMKYEGRPLHPSFIYFFSRLGEAIAGLQGIYVISYGVTTVNTFLFYSLINRLSAYPFFAFTSALAFALFPTNTNHAFLTSTLGVLPALTLILISFHLHLSKTKSSRITAYFLAFCSLFCYEKFLLVFFTAPLLKPKWDARVRQETIRHSLVLLLFIAIAVVARKLNGEGRVNQLELVALTQPLISLVIGPLATVFTFILRPIQSLISFQQDWVIPSLICFGLIAYTHFQLTTSRIEKNLSSFDNDFSSEEKSFFSKEHFFRDLAQYAIVGSLMLILAYPFTLTDSAFYISGRRSHVHVAAVVGASILCGCACLLVQFILRSRSRPAWLASSVLAAFFTLLIAFGFTV
;
A
#
# COMPACT_ATOMS: atom_id res chain seq x y z
N MET A 1 -4.45 18.01 -47.67
CA MET A 1 -4.73 18.54 -46.32
C MET A 1 -5.31 17.48 -45.38
N LEU A 2 -6.38 16.75 -45.78
CA LEU A 2 -6.99 15.65 -45.00
C LEU A 2 -6.03 14.51 -44.63
N GLN A 3 -5.10 14.12 -45.51
CA GLN A 3 -4.08 13.10 -45.24
C GLN A 3 -2.98 13.57 -44.25
N ARG A 4 -2.70 14.88 -44.19
CA ARG A 4 -1.79 15.45 -43.18
C ARG A 4 -2.46 15.53 -41.82
N LEU A 5 -3.75 15.88 -41.77
CA LEU A 5 -4.56 15.86 -40.54
C LEU A 5 -4.76 14.45 -40.00
N SER A 6 -4.90 13.43 -40.86
CA SER A 6 -4.95 12.03 -40.42
C SER A 6 -3.61 11.59 -39.86
N LYS A 7 -2.48 11.87 -40.53
CA LYS A 7 -1.13 11.58 -40.00
C LYS A 7 -0.83 12.31 -38.70
N LEU A 8 -1.30 13.56 -38.52
CA LEU A 8 -1.18 14.31 -37.26
C LEU A 8 -2.05 13.71 -36.16
N LYS A 9 -3.29 13.30 -36.46
CA LYS A 9 -4.14 12.53 -35.54
C LYS A 9 -3.48 11.20 -35.17
N THR A 10 -2.90 10.47 -36.11
CA THR A 10 -2.22 9.19 -35.83
C THR A 10 -0.93 9.38 -35.05
N ALA A 11 -0.18 10.46 -35.30
CA ALA A 11 1.02 10.84 -34.54
C ALA A 11 0.70 11.34 -33.12
N LEU A 12 -0.44 12.00 -32.92
CA LEU A 12 -0.97 12.35 -31.60
C LEU A 12 -1.56 11.13 -30.87
N ARG A 13 -2.22 10.21 -31.61
CA ARG A 13 -2.81 8.96 -31.12
C ARG A 13 -1.77 7.94 -30.63
N ASN A 14 -0.53 8.02 -31.13
CA ASN A 14 0.58 7.15 -30.73
C ASN A 14 1.50 7.72 -29.64
N LYS A 15 1.26 8.94 -29.13
CA LYS A 15 1.99 9.46 -27.98
C LYS A 15 1.28 9.09 -26.68
N GLN A 16 1.43 7.83 -26.25
CA GLN A 16 1.40 7.52 -24.82
C GLN A 16 2.61 8.22 -24.19
N PHE A 17 2.47 9.51 -23.84
CA PHE A 17 3.58 10.33 -23.36
C PHE A 17 4.02 9.92 -21.94
N ILE A 18 3.10 9.34 -21.17
CA ILE A 18 3.41 8.83 -19.84
C ILE A 18 3.87 7.39 -19.95
N ASN A 19 5.19 7.20 -19.93
CA ASN A 19 5.80 5.90 -19.71
C ASN A 19 5.63 5.49 -18.23
N ASN A 20 5.52 4.20 -17.95
CA ASN A 20 5.50 3.67 -16.59
C ASN A 20 6.67 4.19 -15.74
N SER A 21 7.85 4.38 -16.35
CA SER A 21 9.01 4.96 -15.66
C SER A 21 8.74 6.34 -15.05
N PHE A 22 7.97 7.20 -15.75
CA PHE A 22 7.59 8.50 -15.22
C PHE A 22 6.67 8.36 -14.00
N LEU A 23 5.72 7.42 -14.03
CA LEU A 23 4.81 7.18 -12.90
C LEU A 23 5.56 6.67 -11.67
N TYR A 24 6.53 5.77 -11.84
CA TYR A 24 7.40 5.35 -10.73
C TYR A 24 8.21 6.52 -10.17
N LEU A 25 8.81 7.34 -11.04
CA LEU A 25 9.60 8.51 -10.61
C LEU A 25 8.72 9.53 -9.87
N LEU A 26 7.51 9.78 -10.35
CA LEU A 26 6.54 10.65 -9.70
C LEU A 26 6.10 10.10 -8.34
N LEU A 27 5.79 8.80 -8.23
CA LEU A 27 5.44 8.18 -6.96
C LEU A 27 6.59 8.24 -5.95
N ALA A 28 7.83 8.00 -6.37
CA ALA A 28 9.01 8.14 -5.53
C ALA A 28 9.20 9.59 -5.04
N ALA A 29 9.09 10.56 -5.96
CA ALA A 29 9.16 11.97 -5.62
C ALA A 29 8.07 12.38 -4.61
N ILE A 30 6.84 11.87 -4.77
CA ILE A 30 5.73 12.13 -3.84
C ILE A 30 6.04 11.55 -2.45
N VAL A 31 6.54 10.31 -2.35
CA VAL A 31 6.95 9.70 -1.07
C VAL A 31 8.05 10.55 -0.41
N TRP A 32 9.04 11.00 -1.19
CA TRP A 32 10.10 11.86 -0.68
C TRP A 32 9.55 13.18 -0.15
N VAL A 33 8.78 13.90 -0.97
CA VAL A 33 8.22 15.20 -0.62
C VAL A 33 7.33 15.10 0.61
N ALA A 34 6.45 14.09 0.67
CA ALA A 34 5.49 13.97 1.76
C ALA A 34 6.14 13.58 3.10
N TYR A 35 7.18 12.73 3.11
CA TYR A 35 7.65 12.13 4.37
C TYR A 35 9.13 12.31 4.68
N PHE A 36 9.97 12.58 3.68
CA PHE A 36 11.43 12.59 3.84
C PHE A 36 12.07 13.92 3.45
N HIS A 37 11.31 14.90 2.96
CA HIS A 37 11.82 16.22 2.63
C HIS A 37 12.51 16.90 3.83
N HIS A 38 12.01 16.65 5.04
CA HIS A 38 12.59 17.14 6.29
C HIS A 38 13.53 16.14 6.99
N SER A 39 14.05 15.12 6.29
CA SER A 39 14.88 14.07 6.91
C SER A 39 16.11 14.60 7.62
N ALA A 40 16.67 15.72 7.15
CA ALA A 40 17.79 16.41 7.78
C ALA A 40 17.49 16.87 9.22
N LYS A 41 16.22 17.08 9.56
CA LYS A 41 15.77 17.49 10.91
C LYS A 41 15.33 16.30 11.76
N PHE A 42 15.26 15.09 11.20
CA PHE A 42 14.82 13.92 11.95
C PHE A 42 15.92 13.43 12.89
N GLY A 43 15.54 13.14 14.13
CA GLY A 43 16.41 12.55 15.14
C GLY A 43 16.13 11.05 15.31
N LEU A 44 16.45 10.51 16.48
CA LEU A 44 15.97 9.18 16.89
C LEU A 44 14.73 9.36 17.76
N TYR A 45 13.71 8.54 17.52
CA TYR A 45 12.52 8.51 18.37
C TYR A 45 12.67 7.44 19.46
N TYR A 46 11.78 7.47 20.46
CA TYR A 46 11.85 6.60 21.64
C TYR A 46 12.12 5.11 21.32
N GLU A 47 11.44 4.55 20.32
CA GLU A 47 11.61 3.14 19.94
C GLU A 47 12.95 2.89 19.24
N ASP A 48 13.48 3.90 18.55
CA ASP A 48 14.73 3.82 17.79
C ASP A 48 15.96 3.72 18.69
N TYR A 49 15.95 4.38 19.86
CA TYR A 49 17.06 4.35 20.81
C TYR A 49 17.44 2.93 21.26
N SER A 50 16.50 2.00 21.25
CA SER A 50 16.74 0.62 21.68
C SER A 50 17.48 -0.25 20.64
N ARG A 51 17.54 0.17 19.38
CA ARG A 51 18.04 -0.68 18.27
C ARG A 51 18.95 0.05 17.29
N ILE A 52 18.63 1.28 16.91
CA ILE A 52 19.36 2.02 15.88
C ILE A 52 20.80 2.34 16.31
N PRO A 53 21.07 2.90 17.51
CA PRO A 53 22.44 3.17 17.95
C PRO A 53 23.29 1.90 18.01
N ILE A 54 22.73 0.80 18.51
CA ILE A 54 23.40 -0.50 18.56
C ILE A 54 23.82 -0.96 17.15
N ALA A 55 22.92 -0.84 16.17
CA ALA A 55 23.22 -1.19 14.79
C ALA A 55 24.32 -0.31 14.17
N MET A 56 24.38 0.96 14.56
CA MET A 56 25.38 1.92 14.09
C MET A 56 26.77 1.61 14.65
N GLU A 57 26.84 1.20 15.92
CA GLU A 57 28.09 0.82 16.58
C GLU A 57 28.66 -0.52 16.08
N TRP A 58 27.80 -1.39 15.55
CA TRP A 58 28.24 -2.70 15.05
C TRP A 58 29.09 -2.59 13.79
N THR A 59 30.09 -3.47 13.71
CA THR A 59 30.77 -3.82 12.47
C THR A 59 29.93 -4.80 11.64
N TRP A 60 30.23 -4.94 10.34
CA TRP A 60 29.59 -5.95 9.49
C TRP A 60 29.75 -7.37 10.02
N SER A 61 30.90 -7.71 10.62
CA SER A 61 31.12 -9.03 11.24
C SER A 61 30.18 -9.26 12.42
N GLN A 62 30.01 -8.28 13.31
CA GLN A 62 29.07 -8.37 14.43
C GLN A 62 27.62 -8.51 13.94
N LEU A 63 27.24 -7.77 12.90
CA LEU A 63 25.91 -7.93 12.28
C LEU A 63 25.72 -9.35 11.74
N TRP A 64 26.69 -9.91 11.01
CA TRP A 64 26.57 -11.27 10.48
C TRP A 64 26.54 -12.32 11.59
N ASN A 65 27.34 -12.15 12.64
CA ASN A 65 27.29 -13.01 13.82
C ASN A 65 25.92 -12.95 14.49
N TYR A 66 25.33 -11.76 14.63
CA TYR A 66 23.97 -11.59 15.11
C TYR A 66 22.97 -12.33 14.22
N LEU A 67 23.00 -12.12 12.90
CA LEU A 67 22.07 -12.76 11.96
C LEU A 67 22.24 -14.29 11.87
N ALA A 68 23.42 -14.82 12.18
CA ALA A 68 23.67 -16.27 12.21
C ALA A 68 22.82 -17.00 13.26
N HIS A 69 22.38 -16.32 14.32
CA HIS A 69 21.48 -16.88 15.34
C HIS A 69 20.00 -16.86 14.94
N LEU A 70 19.65 -16.30 13.78
CA LEU A 70 18.26 -16.22 13.33
C LEU A 70 17.52 -17.58 13.31
N PRO A 71 18.12 -18.71 12.87
CA PRO A 71 17.47 -20.02 12.93
C PRO A 71 17.10 -20.45 14.35
N GLU A 72 18.00 -20.22 15.32
CA GLU A 72 17.76 -20.49 16.74
C GLU A 72 16.60 -19.64 17.25
N TRP A 73 16.56 -18.35 16.88
CA TRP A 73 15.52 -17.42 17.33
C TRP A 73 14.16 -17.70 16.73
N LEU A 74 14.11 -18.22 15.50
CA LEU A 74 12.89 -18.70 14.86
C LEU A 74 12.32 -19.91 15.61
N ILE A 75 13.17 -20.84 16.04
CA ILE A 75 12.74 -22.02 16.80
C ILE A 75 12.29 -21.63 18.21
N ALA A 76 13.07 -20.78 18.88
CA ALA A 76 12.82 -20.33 20.26
C ALA A 76 11.76 -19.21 20.35
N MET A 77 11.20 -18.74 19.23
CA MET A 77 10.22 -17.65 19.16
C MET A 77 10.67 -16.37 19.91
N LYS A 78 11.96 -16.03 19.85
CA LYS A 78 12.49 -14.82 20.52
C LYS A 78 11.85 -13.55 19.96
N TYR A 79 11.95 -12.47 20.73
CA TYR A 79 11.39 -11.16 20.39
C TYR A 79 9.87 -11.22 20.15
N GLU A 80 9.17 -11.89 21.06
CA GLU A 80 7.69 -11.99 21.04
C GLU A 80 7.20 -12.65 19.74
N GLY A 81 7.93 -13.67 19.29
CA GLY A 81 7.63 -14.41 18.06
C GLY A 81 7.83 -13.60 16.78
N ARG A 82 8.64 -12.53 16.81
CA ARG A 82 8.97 -11.70 15.63
C ARG A 82 10.49 -11.55 15.39
N PRO A 83 11.24 -12.65 15.24
CA PRO A 83 12.71 -12.58 15.12
C PRO A 83 13.23 -11.92 13.84
N LEU A 84 12.44 -11.85 12.76
CA LEU A 84 12.85 -11.15 11.54
C LEU A 84 12.71 -9.62 11.68
N HIS A 85 11.81 -9.14 12.53
CA HIS A 85 11.59 -7.72 12.76
C HIS A 85 12.86 -6.96 13.22
N PRO A 86 13.52 -7.34 14.36
CA PRO A 86 14.76 -6.68 14.76
C PRO A 86 15.89 -6.96 13.77
N SER A 87 15.91 -8.14 13.13
CA SER A 87 16.92 -8.50 12.13
C SER A 87 16.92 -7.53 10.94
N PHE A 88 15.74 -7.16 10.41
CA PHE A 88 15.65 -6.15 9.37
C PHE A 88 16.07 -4.75 9.86
N ILE A 89 15.68 -4.36 11.07
CA ILE A 89 16.08 -3.08 11.65
C ILE A 89 17.61 -3.00 11.72
N TYR A 90 18.27 -3.99 12.32
CA TYR A 90 19.73 -3.99 12.44
C TYR A 90 20.42 -3.99 11.07
N PHE A 91 19.97 -4.84 10.15
CA PHE A 91 20.55 -4.93 8.81
C PHE A 91 20.44 -3.61 8.04
N PHE A 92 19.24 -3.03 7.96
CA PHE A 92 19.02 -1.79 7.21
C PHE A 92 19.63 -0.57 7.90
N SER A 93 19.69 -0.56 9.24
CA SER A 93 20.35 0.53 9.98
C SER A 93 21.85 0.51 9.79
N ARG A 94 22.49 -0.67 9.84
CA ARG A 94 23.93 -0.81 9.54
C ARG A 94 24.23 -0.44 8.09
N LEU A 95 23.39 -0.85 7.15
CA LEU A 95 23.53 -0.48 5.74
C LEU A 95 23.41 1.03 5.54
N GLY A 96 22.42 1.67 6.17
CA GLY A 96 22.23 3.11 6.11
C GLY A 96 23.37 3.89 6.76
N GLU A 97 23.84 3.43 7.93
CA GLU A 97 24.99 4.01 8.61
C GLU A 97 26.23 4.04 7.71
N ALA A 98 26.50 2.93 7.01
CA ALA A 98 27.66 2.82 6.13
C ALA A 98 27.58 3.75 4.91
N ILE A 99 26.38 4.21 4.53
CA ILE A 99 26.19 5.15 3.41
C ILE A 99 26.43 6.59 3.86
N ALA A 100 25.76 7.03 4.93
CA ALA A 100 25.77 8.43 5.35
C ALA A 100 25.35 8.62 6.82
N GLY A 101 25.73 7.69 7.71
CA GLY A 101 25.32 7.71 9.11
C GLY A 101 23.79 7.68 9.26
N LEU A 102 23.25 8.45 10.21
CA LEU A 102 21.81 8.51 10.47
C LEU A 102 20.99 8.93 9.23
N GLN A 103 21.50 9.87 8.42
CA GLN A 103 20.80 10.29 7.21
C GLN A 103 20.73 9.17 6.17
N GLY A 104 21.77 8.34 6.07
CA GLY A 104 21.73 7.15 5.22
C GLY A 104 20.67 6.15 5.66
N ILE A 105 20.41 6.01 6.97
CA ILE A 105 19.32 5.18 7.51
C ILE A 105 17.95 5.69 7.06
N TYR A 106 17.74 7.01 7.08
CA TYR A 106 16.53 7.63 6.54
C TYR A 106 16.39 7.44 5.02
N VAL A 107 17.49 7.48 4.26
CA VAL A 107 17.49 7.17 2.82
C VAL A 107 17.08 5.71 2.56
N ILE A 108 17.55 4.76 3.39
CA ILE A 108 17.11 3.36 3.30
C ILE A 108 15.61 3.23 3.65
N SER A 109 15.14 3.92 4.69
CA SER A 109 13.72 3.98 5.07
C SER A 109 12.84 4.51 3.92
N TYR A 110 13.28 5.57 3.25
CA TYR A 110 12.67 6.09 2.03
C TYR A 110 12.64 5.05 0.91
N GLY A 111 13.76 4.34 0.70
CA GLY A 111 13.87 3.27 -0.28
C GLY A 111 12.86 2.15 -0.03
N VAL A 112 12.73 1.65 1.20
CA VAL A 112 11.76 0.60 1.57
C VAL A 112 10.33 1.07 1.30
N THR A 113 10.00 2.30 1.70
CA THR A 113 8.66 2.89 1.48
C THR A 113 8.34 3.02 -0.02
N THR A 114 9.32 3.45 -0.81
CA THR A 114 9.21 3.59 -2.28
C THR A 114 9.04 2.23 -2.96
N VAL A 115 9.81 1.21 -2.56
CA VAL A 115 9.68 -0.16 -3.08
C VAL A 115 8.28 -0.71 -2.82
N ASN A 116 7.74 -0.51 -1.62
CA ASN A 116 6.36 -0.91 -1.32
C ASN A 116 5.34 -0.22 -2.22
N THR A 117 5.50 1.09 -2.42
CA THR A 117 4.63 1.87 -3.32
C THR A 117 4.71 1.35 -4.76
N PHE A 118 5.91 1.01 -5.24
CA PHE A 118 6.13 0.48 -6.58
C PHE A 118 5.53 -0.91 -6.77
N LEU A 119 5.72 -1.80 -5.80
CA LEU A 119 5.15 -3.13 -5.81
C LEU A 119 3.62 -3.06 -5.79
N PHE A 120 3.04 -2.17 -4.99
CA PHE A 120 1.59 -1.95 -4.95
C PHE A 120 1.06 -1.38 -6.27
N TYR A 121 1.68 -0.32 -6.82
CA TYR A 121 1.31 0.21 -8.13
C TYR A 121 1.38 -0.87 -9.21
N SER A 122 2.47 -1.65 -9.25
CA SER A 122 2.65 -2.75 -10.20
C SER A 122 1.55 -3.80 -10.06
N LEU A 123 1.16 -4.13 -8.82
CA LEU A 123 0.12 -5.10 -8.52
C LEU A 123 -1.22 -4.62 -9.08
N ILE A 124 -1.65 -3.40 -8.74
CA ILE A 124 -2.93 -2.87 -9.19
C ILE A 124 -2.92 -2.62 -10.71
N ASN A 125 -1.82 -2.14 -11.29
CA ASN A 125 -1.69 -1.95 -12.73
C ASN A 125 -1.76 -3.28 -13.51
N ARG A 126 -1.31 -4.39 -12.91
CA ARG A 126 -1.45 -5.74 -13.49
C ARG A 126 -2.89 -6.26 -13.39
N LEU A 127 -3.59 -5.92 -12.32
CA LEU A 127 -4.93 -6.43 -12.02
C LEU A 127 -6.05 -5.62 -12.67
N SER A 128 -5.81 -4.34 -12.88
CA SER A 128 -6.83 -3.41 -13.33
C SER A 128 -6.70 -3.07 -14.79
N ALA A 129 -7.87 -3.00 -15.41
CA ALA A 129 -7.99 -2.48 -16.74
C ALA A 129 -7.60 -0.98 -16.76
N TYR A 130 -7.91 -0.24 -15.68
CA TYR A 130 -7.90 1.23 -15.64
C TYR A 130 -6.60 1.80 -15.06
N PRO A 131 -5.69 2.39 -15.87
CA PRO A 131 -4.43 2.95 -15.36
C PRO A 131 -4.65 4.09 -14.36
N PHE A 132 -5.72 4.86 -14.55
CA PHE A 132 -6.14 5.90 -13.61
C PHE A 132 -6.43 5.34 -12.21
N PHE A 133 -7.12 4.19 -12.13
CA PHE A 133 -7.39 3.51 -10.87
C PHE A 133 -6.10 2.98 -10.24
N ALA A 134 -5.19 2.40 -11.03
CA ALA A 134 -3.90 1.95 -10.52
C ALA A 134 -3.07 3.09 -9.94
N PHE A 135 -2.99 4.21 -10.65
CA PHE A 135 -2.24 5.38 -10.20
C PHE A 135 -2.87 6.05 -8.97
N THR A 136 -4.18 6.27 -8.94
CA THR A 136 -4.87 6.85 -7.77
C THR A 136 -4.84 5.95 -6.55
N SER A 137 -4.94 4.63 -6.73
CA SER A 137 -4.72 3.66 -5.65
C SER A 137 -3.29 3.76 -5.13
N ALA A 138 -2.30 3.84 -6.02
CA ALA A 138 -0.89 3.97 -5.62
C ALA A 138 -0.60 5.31 -4.92
N LEU A 139 -1.22 6.42 -5.32
CA LEU A 139 -1.16 7.68 -4.60
C LEU A 139 -1.77 7.55 -3.19
N ALA A 140 -2.94 6.90 -3.07
CA ALA A 140 -3.57 6.67 -1.78
C ALA A 140 -2.74 5.73 -0.88
N PHE A 141 -1.95 4.83 -1.47
CA PHE A 141 -1.01 3.97 -0.74
C PHE A 141 0.22 4.74 -0.30
N ALA A 142 0.79 5.53 -1.21
CA ALA A 142 1.94 6.39 -0.95
C ALA A 142 1.64 7.48 0.07
N LEU A 143 0.39 7.95 0.16
CA LEU A 143 -0.04 9.06 1.01
C LEU A 143 -1.02 8.60 2.09
N PHE A 144 -0.82 7.38 2.60
CA PHE A 144 -1.76 6.76 3.52
C PHE A 144 -1.93 7.58 4.81
N PRO A 145 -3.08 8.24 5.02
CA PRO A 145 -3.22 9.31 6.01
C PRO A 145 -3.33 8.81 7.46
N THR A 146 -3.59 7.51 7.64
CA THR A 146 -3.77 6.90 8.95
C THR A 146 -2.45 6.49 9.58
N ASN A 147 -1.36 6.37 8.80
CA ASN A 147 -0.05 6.03 9.35
C ASN A 147 0.85 7.26 9.39
N THR A 148 1.13 7.76 10.58
CA THR A 148 2.02 8.92 10.79
C THR A 148 3.45 8.51 11.17
N ASN A 149 3.80 7.22 11.08
CA ASN A 149 5.05 6.71 11.63
C ASN A 149 6.22 6.66 10.63
N HIS A 150 6.20 7.45 9.56
CA HIS A 150 7.24 7.40 8.53
C HIS A 150 8.61 7.89 9.03
N ALA A 151 8.63 8.77 10.04
CA ALA A 151 9.87 9.21 10.69
C ALA A 151 10.42 8.21 11.72
N PHE A 152 9.64 7.22 12.17
CA PHE A 152 10.06 6.25 13.18
C PHE A 152 10.80 5.10 12.50
N LEU A 153 12.13 5.08 12.61
CA LEU A 153 13.00 4.17 11.85
C LEU A 153 12.72 2.70 12.16
N THR A 154 12.43 2.37 13.41
CA THR A 154 12.06 1.01 13.82
C THR A 154 10.75 0.53 13.19
N SER A 155 9.78 1.44 13.00
CA SER A 155 8.55 1.15 12.26
C SER A 155 8.84 0.95 10.78
N THR A 156 9.57 1.86 10.13
CA THR A 156 9.82 1.75 8.69
C THR A 156 10.80 0.64 8.32
N LEU A 157 11.81 0.34 9.13
CA LEU A 157 12.80 -0.71 8.87
C LEU A 157 12.43 -2.08 9.45
N GLY A 158 11.43 -2.15 10.34
CA GLY A 158 10.93 -3.40 10.91
C GLY A 158 9.58 -3.85 10.35
N VAL A 159 8.62 -2.93 10.27
CA VAL A 159 7.23 -3.22 9.85
C VAL A 159 7.07 -3.20 8.33
N LEU A 160 7.59 -2.18 7.64
CA LEU A 160 7.40 -2.08 6.18
C LEU A 160 8.08 -3.19 5.35
N PRO A 161 9.19 -3.81 5.77
CA PRO A 161 9.69 -5.01 5.09
C PRO A 161 8.69 -6.17 5.12
N ALA A 162 7.86 -6.30 6.17
CA ALA A 162 6.79 -7.30 6.20
C ALA A 162 5.74 -7.03 5.12
N LEU A 163 5.41 -5.75 4.90
CA LEU A 163 4.56 -5.34 3.78
C LEU A 163 5.21 -5.64 2.43
N THR A 164 6.53 -5.45 2.29
CA THR A 164 7.28 -5.83 1.08
C THR A 164 7.14 -7.31 0.79
N LEU A 165 7.37 -8.16 1.80
CA LEU A 165 7.21 -9.61 1.67
C LEU A 165 5.80 -9.99 1.21
N ILE A 166 4.76 -9.36 1.77
CA ILE A 166 3.37 -9.64 1.41
C ILE A 166 2.99 -9.14 0.02
N LEU A 167 3.46 -7.96 -0.39
CA LEU A 167 3.25 -7.46 -1.75
C LEU A 167 3.94 -8.36 -2.79
N ILE A 168 5.18 -8.81 -2.53
CA ILE A 168 5.86 -9.81 -3.38
C ILE A 168 5.06 -11.12 -3.39
N SER A 169 4.52 -11.55 -2.24
CA SER A 169 3.68 -12.75 -2.14
C SER A 169 2.44 -12.64 -3.01
N PHE A 170 1.75 -11.49 -3.06
CA PHE A 170 0.64 -11.26 -3.99
C PHE A 170 1.07 -11.41 -5.46
N HIS A 171 2.18 -10.79 -5.86
CA HIS A 171 2.70 -10.89 -7.23
C HIS A 171 2.98 -12.33 -7.65
N LEU A 172 3.64 -13.08 -6.77
CA LEU A 172 4.02 -14.47 -6.98
C LEU A 172 2.80 -15.41 -6.95
N HIS A 173 1.85 -15.19 -6.04
CA HIS A 173 0.61 -15.98 -5.97
C HIS A 173 -0.22 -15.86 -7.27
N LEU A 174 -0.27 -14.66 -7.84
CA LEU A 174 -0.94 -14.40 -9.11
C LEU A 174 -0.16 -14.91 -10.33
N SER A 175 1.06 -15.40 -10.17
CA SER A 175 1.81 -16.03 -11.25
C SER A 175 1.27 -17.43 -11.58
N LYS A 176 1.49 -17.86 -12.83
CA LYS A 176 1.01 -19.16 -13.33
C LYS A 176 1.90 -20.33 -12.93
N THR A 177 3.15 -20.08 -12.53
CA THR A 177 4.12 -21.14 -12.22
C THR A 177 3.90 -21.73 -10.82
N LYS A 178 4.05 -23.05 -10.67
CA LYS A 178 3.89 -23.71 -9.37
C LYS A 178 4.96 -23.26 -8.36
N SER A 179 6.21 -23.11 -8.80
CA SER A 179 7.33 -22.67 -7.95
C SER A 179 7.07 -21.30 -7.31
N SER A 180 6.60 -20.33 -8.09
CA SER A 180 6.29 -18.99 -7.55
C SER A 180 5.21 -19.02 -6.48
N ARG A 181 4.20 -19.90 -6.59
CA ARG A 181 3.18 -20.04 -5.53
C ARG A 181 3.77 -20.58 -4.23
N ILE A 182 4.70 -21.52 -4.29
CA ILE A 182 5.40 -22.03 -3.10
C ILE A 182 6.19 -20.89 -2.46
N THR A 183 6.94 -20.14 -3.25
CA THR A 183 7.67 -18.95 -2.78
C THR A 183 6.73 -17.90 -2.20
N ALA A 184 5.54 -17.69 -2.78
CA ALA A 184 4.54 -16.77 -2.24
C ALA A 184 4.10 -17.17 -0.83
N TYR A 185 3.80 -18.46 -0.60
CA TYR A 185 3.45 -18.95 0.72
C TYR A 185 4.61 -18.85 1.71
N PHE A 186 5.84 -19.14 1.26
CA PHE A 186 7.03 -18.99 2.08
C PHE A 186 7.23 -17.53 2.53
N LEU A 187 7.17 -16.57 1.61
CA LEU A 187 7.31 -15.14 1.94
C LEU A 187 6.16 -14.64 2.82
N ALA A 188 4.93 -15.08 2.57
CA ALA A 188 3.78 -14.79 3.42
C ALA A 188 4.00 -15.35 4.84
N PHE A 189 4.51 -16.58 4.96
CA PHE A 189 4.88 -17.17 6.24
C PHE A 189 6.00 -16.38 6.93
N CYS A 190 7.04 -15.97 6.21
CA CYS A 190 8.10 -15.11 6.75
C CYS A 190 7.54 -13.79 7.31
N SER A 191 6.52 -13.21 6.68
CA SER A 191 5.91 -11.96 7.18
C SER A 191 5.33 -12.09 8.60
N LEU A 192 4.92 -13.29 9.03
CA LEU A 192 4.46 -13.54 10.41
C LEU A 192 5.55 -13.25 11.45
N PHE A 193 6.81 -13.54 11.11
CA PHE A 193 7.96 -13.32 11.98
C PHE A 193 8.48 -11.87 11.92
N CYS A 194 7.86 -11.02 11.12
CA CYS A 194 8.13 -9.58 11.08
C CYS A 194 6.99 -8.80 11.73
N TYR A 195 5.78 -8.97 11.21
CA TYR A 195 4.58 -8.30 11.65
C TYR A 195 3.34 -9.06 11.14
N GLU A 196 2.70 -9.81 12.04
CA GLU A 196 1.67 -10.80 11.72
C GLU A 196 0.41 -10.23 11.05
N LYS A 197 0.13 -8.93 11.24
CA LYS A 197 -1.10 -8.30 10.71
C LYS A 197 -1.18 -8.35 9.18
N PHE A 198 -0.06 -8.33 8.48
CA PHE A 198 -0.07 -8.36 7.02
C PHE A 198 -0.44 -9.73 6.44
N LEU A 199 -0.22 -10.83 7.17
CA LEU A 199 -0.62 -12.16 6.69
C LEU A 199 -2.12 -12.23 6.44
N LEU A 200 -2.92 -11.62 7.30
CA LEU A 200 -4.37 -11.69 7.23
C LEU A 200 -4.91 -11.03 5.96
N VAL A 201 -4.27 -9.95 5.50
CA VAL A 201 -4.60 -9.30 4.23
C VAL A 201 -4.42 -10.27 3.05
N PHE A 202 -3.45 -11.19 3.14
CA PHE A 202 -3.15 -12.16 2.09
C PHE A 202 -4.25 -13.20 1.86
N PHE A 203 -5.18 -13.41 2.79
CA PHE A 203 -6.36 -14.29 2.57
C PHE A 203 -7.16 -13.91 1.31
N THR A 204 -7.10 -12.63 0.92
CA THR A 204 -7.80 -12.11 -0.26
C THR A 204 -7.06 -12.36 -1.58
N ALA A 205 -5.86 -12.94 -1.58
CA ALA A 205 -5.05 -13.12 -2.79
C ALA A 205 -5.76 -13.84 -3.95
N PRO A 206 -6.55 -14.91 -3.72
CA PRO A 206 -7.30 -15.56 -4.79
C PRO A 206 -8.41 -14.67 -5.39
N LEU A 207 -8.98 -13.75 -4.60
CA LEU A 207 -10.07 -12.85 -5.00
C LEU A 207 -9.61 -11.73 -5.95
N LEU A 208 -8.30 -11.47 -6.02
CA LEU A 208 -7.72 -10.52 -6.96
C LEU A 208 -7.81 -10.99 -8.42
N LYS A 209 -8.20 -12.25 -8.69
CA LYS A 209 -8.38 -12.74 -10.05
C LYS A 209 -9.62 -12.12 -10.73
N PRO A 210 -9.56 -11.79 -12.03
CA PRO A 210 -10.60 -11.02 -12.72
C PRO A 210 -11.93 -11.76 -12.94
N LYS A 211 -11.98 -13.08 -12.74
CA LYS A 211 -13.20 -13.89 -12.91
C LYS A 211 -13.47 -14.68 -11.64
N TRP A 212 -14.58 -14.40 -10.98
CA TRP A 212 -15.02 -15.11 -9.78
C TRP A 212 -15.89 -16.31 -10.18
N ASP A 213 -15.24 -17.42 -10.48
CA ASP A 213 -15.89 -18.69 -10.79
C ASP A 213 -15.84 -19.66 -9.58
N ALA A 214 -16.46 -20.83 -9.73
CA ALA A 214 -16.42 -21.87 -8.69
C ALA A 214 -14.98 -22.32 -8.36
N ARG A 215 -14.03 -22.17 -9.28
CA ARG A 215 -12.62 -22.52 -9.07
C ARG A 215 -11.94 -21.51 -8.14
N VAL A 216 -12.20 -20.21 -8.30
CA VAL A 216 -11.73 -19.17 -7.37
C VAL A 216 -12.27 -19.42 -5.96
N ARG A 217 -13.54 -19.83 -5.83
CA ARG A 217 -14.09 -20.20 -4.51
C ARG A 217 -13.33 -21.37 -3.87
N GLN A 218 -13.12 -22.46 -4.62
CA GLN A 218 -12.36 -23.62 -4.13
C GLN A 218 -10.91 -23.25 -3.78
N GLU A 219 -10.28 -22.41 -4.60
CA GLU A 219 -8.93 -21.91 -4.36
C GLU A 219 -8.87 -21.01 -3.12
N THR A 220 -9.87 -20.16 -2.90
CA THR A 220 -10.00 -19.31 -1.70
C THR A 220 -10.08 -20.16 -0.43
N ILE A 221 -10.86 -21.24 -0.44
CA ILE A 221 -10.96 -22.17 0.69
C ILE A 221 -9.60 -22.84 0.94
N ARG A 222 -8.99 -23.43 -0.09
CA ARG A 222 -7.67 -24.09 0.03
C ARG A 222 -6.59 -23.13 0.53
N HIS A 223 -6.58 -21.91 -0.02
CA HIS A 223 -5.66 -20.86 0.37
C HIS A 223 -5.86 -20.46 1.83
N SER A 224 -7.11 -20.23 2.25
CA SER A 224 -7.45 -19.89 3.64
C SER A 224 -7.03 -20.98 4.61
N LEU A 225 -7.21 -22.26 4.26
CA LEU A 225 -6.75 -23.39 5.09
C LEU A 225 -5.23 -23.39 5.28
N VAL A 226 -4.46 -23.09 4.24
CA VAL A 226 -2.98 -22.98 4.34
C VAL A 226 -2.59 -21.83 5.26
N LEU A 227 -3.23 -20.66 5.14
CA LEU A 227 -2.92 -19.52 6.01
C LEU A 227 -3.36 -19.75 7.46
N LEU A 228 -4.50 -20.41 7.69
CA LEU A 228 -4.93 -20.83 9.02
C LEU A 228 -3.94 -21.82 9.64
N LEU A 229 -3.39 -22.75 8.84
CA LEU A 229 -2.32 -23.65 9.28
C LEU A 229 -1.07 -22.87 9.71
N PHE A 230 -0.68 -21.83 8.95
CA PHE A 230 0.45 -20.96 9.33
C PHE A 230 0.22 -20.26 10.67
N ILE A 231 -0.97 -19.70 10.87
CA ILE A 231 -1.35 -19.07 12.13
C ILE A 231 -1.34 -20.09 13.27
N ALA A 232 -1.91 -21.28 13.06
CA ALA A 232 -1.94 -22.34 14.06
C ALA A 232 -0.53 -22.79 14.46
N ILE A 233 0.36 -23.00 13.49
CA ILE A 233 1.78 -23.35 13.74
C ILE A 233 2.44 -22.25 14.58
N ALA A 234 2.27 -20.98 14.20
CA ALA A 234 2.87 -19.86 14.93
C ALA A 234 2.35 -19.76 16.37
N VAL A 235 1.03 -19.91 16.58
CA VAL A 235 0.40 -19.87 17.91
C VAL A 235 0.89 -21.02 18.79
N VAL A 236 0.91 -22.25 18.26
CA VAL A 236 1.39 -23.43 18.99
C VAL A 236 2.86 -23.25 19.37
N ALA A 237 3.71 -22.83 18.42
CA ALA A 237 5.12 -22.62 18.69
C ALA A 237 5.36 -21.53 19.74
N ARG A 238 4.61 -20.42 19.71
CA ARG A 238 4.67 -19.35 20.71
C ARG A 238 4.22 -19.83 22.09
N LYS A 239 3.16 -20.64 22.15
CA LYS A 239 2.65 -21.23 23.39
C LYS A 239 3.67 -22.18 24.02
N LEU A 240 4.29 -23.06 23.22
CA LEU A 240 5.32 -24.00 23.70
C LEU A 240 6.56 -23.28 24.24
N ASN A 241 6.89 -22.11 23.69
CA ASN A 241 8.00 -21.27 24.16
C ASN A 241 7.61 -20.32 25.31
N GLY A 242 6.38 -20.42 25.84
CA GLY A 242 5.96 -19.67 27.01
C GLY A 242 5.71 -18.17 26.75
N GLU A 243 5.41 -17.75 25.52
CA GLU A 243 5.17 -16.33 25.22
C GLU A 243 3.98 -15.80 26.04
N GLY A 244 4.24 -14.84 26.93
CA GLY A 244 3.26 -14.30 27.88
C GLY A 244 1.98 -13.79 27.22
N ARG A 245 2.07 -13.17 26.03
CA ARG A 245 0.89 -12.66 25.30
C ARG A 245 -0.09 -13.75 24.91
N VAL A 246 0.43 -14.89 24.47
CA VAL A 246 -0.41 -16.02 24.05
C VAL A 246 -0.98 -16.73 25.27
N ASN A 247 -0.19 -16.82 26.35
CA ASN A 247 -0.60 -17.48 27.59
C ASN A 247 -1.62 -16.66 28.40
N GLN A 248 -1.68 -15.34 28.20
CA GLN A 248 -2.59 -14.42 28.88
C GLN A 248 -3.81 -14.02 28.04
N LEU A 249 -4.08 -14.71 26.91
CA LEU A 249 -5.28 -14.49 26.11
C LEU A 249 -6.54 -14.94 26.87
N GLU A 250 -7.07 -14.04 27.70
CA GLU A 250 -8.39 -14.20 28.32
C GLU A 250 -9.51 -13.98 27.31
N LEU A 251 -10.71 -14.53 27.56
CA LEU A 251 -11.88 -14.34 26.70
C LEU A 251 -12.20 -12.85 26.48
N VAL A 252 -11.95 -12.02 27.50
CA VAL A 252 -12.13 -10.56 27.44
C VAL A 252 -11.19 -9.91 26.43
N ALA A 253 -9.99 -10.45 26.21
CA ALA A 253 -9.03 -9.96 25.23
C ALA A 253 -9.52 -10.11 23.77
N LEU A 254 -10.55 -10.92 23.52
CA LEU A 254 -11.17 -11.05 22.18
C LEU A 254 -12.11 -9.89 21.83
N THR A 255 -12.57 -9.11 22.82
CA THR A 255 -13.46 -7.97 22.58
C THR A 255 -12.78 -6.87 21.77
N GLN A 256 -11.51 -6.56 22.07
CA GLN A 256 -10.76 -5.51 21.41
C GLN A 256 -10.57 -5.77 19.90
N PRO A 257 -10.13 -6.96 19.44
CA PRO A 257 -10.13 -7.32 18.02
C PRO A 257 -11.48 -7.15 17.34
N LEU A 258 -12.57 -7.61 17.96
CA LEU A 258 -13.92 -7.52 17.38
C LEU A 258 -14.35 -6.07 17.18
N ILE A 259 -14.09 -5.21 18.16
CA ILE A 259 -14.31 -3.76 18.04
C ILE A 259 -13.44 -3.19 16.92
N SER A 260 -12.16 -3.55 16.87
CA SER A 260 -11.22 -3.08 15.86
C SER A 260 -11.58 -3.51 14.43
N LEU A 261 -12.29 -4.63 14.22
CA LEU A 261 -12.80 -5.04 12.90
C LEU A 261 -13.77 -4.03 12.29
N VAL A 262 -14.44 -3.23 13.12
CA VAL A 262 -15.40 -2.21 12.68
C VAL A 262 -14.76 -0.83 12.75
N ILE A 263 -14.18 -0.49 13.90
CA ILE A 263 -13.63 0.85 14.16
C ILE A 263 -12.40 1.13 13.31
N GLY A 264 -11.53 0.13 13.12
CA GLY A 264 -10.32 0.26 12.32
C GLY A 264 -10.60 0.68 10.87
N PRO A 265 -11.43 -0.06 10.12
CA PRO A 265 -11.81 0.32 8.77
C PRO A 265 -12.45 1.70 8.68
N LEU A 266 -13.36 2.02 9.61
CA LEU A 266 -14.04 3.33 9.65
C LEU A 266 -13.05 4.47 9.91
N ALA A 267 -12.19 4.32 10.91
CA ALA A 267 -11.15 5.30 11.24
C ALA A 267 -10.22 5.53 10.05
N THR A 268 -9.78 4.46 9.39
CA THR A 268 -8.92 4.56 8.20
C THR A 268 -9.60 5.31 7.05
N VAL A 269 -10.82 4.94 6.67
CA VAL A 269 -11.55 5.63 5.60
C VAL A 269 -11.81 7.08 5.97
N PHE A 270 -12.18 7.35 7.22
CA PHE A 270 -12.43 8.70 7.72
C PHE A 270 -11.19 9.59 7.64
N THR A 271 -9.99 9.05 7.88
CA THR A 271 -8.75 9.85 7.78
C THR A 271 -8.45 10.35 6.37
N PHE A 272 -8.91 9.68 5.31
CA PHE A 272 -8.83 10.23 3.95
C PHE A 272 -9.63 11.52 3.78
N ILE A 273 -10.66 11.76 4.60
CA ILE A 273 -11.44 13.01 4.58
C ILE A 273 -10.88 14.01 5.59
N LEU A 274 -10.56 13.54 6.80
CA LEU A 274 -10.09 14.40 7.90
C LEU A 274 -8.76 15.08 7.58
N ARG A 275 -7.76 14.34 7.06
CA ARG A 275 -6.41 14.87 6.90
C ARG A 275 -6.29 15.99 5.86
N PRO A 276 -6.95 15.92 4.68
CA PRO A 276 -6.98 17.06 3.77
C PRO A 276 -7.55 18.34 4.40
N ILE A 277 -8.60 18.21 5.23
CA ILE A 277 -9.19 19.34 5.95
C ILE A 277 -8.20 19.88 6.98
N GLN A 278 -7.53 19.00 7.72
CA GLN A 278 -6.49 19.39 8.67
C GLN A 278 -5.36 20.16 7.97
N SER A 279 -4.87 19.68 6.83
CA SER A 279 -3.83 20.37 6.04
C SER A 279 -4.25 21.77 5.60
N LEU A 280 -5.52 21.99 5.28
CA LEU A 280 -6.04 23.31 4.94
C LEU A 280 -6.02 24.25 6.14
N ILE A 281 -6.40 23.75 7.33
CA ILE A 281 -6.44 24.54 8.56
C ILE A 281 -5.02 24.92 9.02
N SER A 282 -4.08 23.99 8.92
CA SER A 282 -2.70 24.18 9.35
C SER A 282 -1.76 24.61 8.23
N PHE A 283 -2.28 25.11 7.10
CA PHE A 283 -1.48 25.37 5.91
C PHE A 283 -0.46 26.50 6.15
N GLN A 284 0.82 26.20 5.91
CA GLN A 284 1.91 27.18 6.06
C GLN A 284 2.37 27.73 4.72
N GLN A 285 2.93 28.95 4.73
CA GLN A 285 3.37 29.65 3.51
C GLN A 285 4.47 28.88 2.76
N ASP A 286 5.35 28.20 3.50
CA ASP A 286 6.45 27.41 2.93
C ASP A 286 5.96 26.22 2.08
N TRP A 287 4.70 25.80 2.27
CA TRP A 287 4.13 24.64 1.58
C TRP A 287 3.48 25.00 0.23
N VAL A 288 3.29 26.30 -0.06
CA VAL A 288 2.60 26.76 -1.28
C VAL A 288 3.28 26.22 -2.54
N ILE A 289 4.59 26.46 -2.68
CA ILE A 289 5.33 26.11 -3.89
C ILE A 289 5.38 24.59 -4.10
N PRO A 290 5.80 23.76 -3.11
CA PRO A 290 5.76 22.30 -3.25
C PRO A 290 4.37 21.77 -3.58
N SER A 291 3.32 22.33 -2.95
CA SER A 291 1.94 21.91 -3.18
C SER A 291 1.47 22.23 -4.60
N LEU A 292 1.79 23.42 -5.14
CA LEU A 292 1.45 23.81 -6.51
C LEU A 292 2.15 22.94 -7.55
N ILE A 293 3.44 22.62 -7.33
CA ILE A 293 4.18 21.71 -8.22
C ILE A 293 3.55 20.31 -8.20
N CYS A 294 3.29 19.76 -7.01
CA CYS A 294 2.64 18.46 -6.88
C CYS A 294 1.24 18.45 -7.52
N PHE A 295 0.46 19.51 -7.30
CA PHE A 295 -0.85 19.67 -7.92
C PHE A 295 -0.75 19.66 -9.45
N GLY A 296 0.16 20.45 -10.03
CA GLY A 296 0.37 20.50 -11.48
C GLY A 296 0.74 19.14 -12.06
N LEU A 297 1.69 18.43 -11.43
CA LEU A 297 2.16 17.11 -11.87
C LEU A 297 1.05 16.04 -11.76
N ILE A 298 0.31 16.01 -10.65
CA ILE A 298 -0.78 15.05 -10.44
C ILE A 298 -1.95 15.37 -11.38
N ALA A 299 -2.35 16.64 -11.52
CA ALA A 299 -3.44 17.05 -12.40
C ALA A 299 -3.13 16.72 -13.87
N TYR A 300 -1.90 17.00 -14.32
CA TYR A 300 -1.42 16.63 -15.65
C TYR A 300 -1.46 15.12 -15.86
N THR A 301 -0.91 14.35 -14.91
CA THR A 301 -0.88 12.88 -14.98
C THR A 301 -2.28 12.29 -15.02
N HIS A 302 -3.17 12.73 -14.12
CA HIS A 302 -4.58 12.35 -14.12
C HIS A 302 -5.23 12.65 -15.46
N PHE A 303 -5.08 13.87 -15.98
CA PHE A 303 -5.66 14.25 -17.28
C PHE A 303 -5.21 13.31 -18.41
N GLN A 304 -3.91 13.02 -18.51
CA GLN A 304 -3.35 12.13 -19.54
C GLN A 304 -3.83 10.66 -19.41
N LEU A 305 -3.86 10.11 -18.19
CA LEU A 305 -4.34 8.73 -17.95
C LEU A 305 -5.84 8.60 -18.27
N THR A 306 -6.57 9.70 -18.18
CA THR A 306 -8.03 9.76 -18.35
C THR A 306 -8.44 9.89 -19.82
N THR A 307 -7.61 10.53 -20.66
CA THR A 307 -7.84 10.68 -22.10
C THR A 307 -7.37 9.47 -22.91
N SER A 308 -6.27 8.83 -22.50
CA SER A 308 -5.57 7.80 -23.29
C SER A 308 -6.30 6.46 -23.51
N ARG A 309 -7.38 6.15 -22.78
CA ARG A 309 -8.10 4.85 -22.91
C ARG A 309 -9.45 4.93 -23.62
N ILE A 310 -10.08 6.11 -23.65
CA ILE A 310 -11.36 6.30 -24.36
C ILE A 310 -11.18 6.04 -25.86
N GLU A 311 -10.06 6.48 -26.44
CA GLU A 311 -9.81 6.29 -27.87
C GLU A 311 -9.57 4.82 -28.26
N LYS A 312 -9.02 4.00 -27.35
CA LYS A 312 -8.71 2.58 -27.62
C LYS A 312 -9.95 1.68 -27.50
N ASN A 313 -10.83 1.91 -26.52
CA ASN A 313 -12.05 1.10 -26.37
C ASN A 313 -13.13 1.45 -27.39
N LEU A 314 -13.23 2.72 -27.84
CA LEU A 314 -14.17 3.11 -28.89
C LEU A 314 -13.78 2.61 -30.29
N SER A 315 -12.50 2.31 -30.53
CA SER A 315 -12.02 1.83 -31.82
C SER A 315 -11.94 0.30 -31.94
N SER A 316 -12.02 -0.44 -30.83
CA SER A 316 -11.95 -1.92 -30.82
C SER A 316 -13.30 -2.62 -30.83
N PHE A 317 -14.42 -1.89 -30.69
CA PHE A 317 -15.76 -2.44 -30.86
C PHE A 317 -16.20 -2.23 -32.31
N ASP A 318 -16.09 -3.29 -33.13
CA ASP A 318 -16.53 -3.39 -34.52
C ASP A 318 -17.94 -2.82 -34.78
N ASN A 319 -18.21 -2.44 -36.03
CA ASN A 319 -19.37 -1.65 -36.49
C ASN A 319 -20.77 -2.27 -36.27
N ASP A 320 -20.89 -3.48 -35.73
CA ASP A 320 -22.16 -4.22 -35.71
C ASP A 320 -23.11 -3.91 -34.55
N PHE A 321 -22.65 -3.22 -33.50
CA PHE A 321 -23.51 -2.81 -32.38
C PHE A 321 -23.90 -1.33 -32.45
N SER A 322 -25.15 -1.06 -32.10
CA SER A 322 -25.64 0.32 -31.91
C SER A 322 -24.83 1.04 -30.82
N SER A 323 -24.70 2.36 -30.94
CA SER A 323 -23.94 3.20 -29.99
C SER A 323 -24.48 3.11 -28.55
N GLU A 324 -25.78 2.85 -28.40
CA GLU A 324 -26.45 2.70 -27.11
C GLU A 324 -26.12 1.36 -26.43
N GLU A 325 -26.12 0.25 -27.18
CA GLU A 325 -25.76 -1.08 -26.65
C GLU A 325 -24.28 -1.13 -26.24
N LYS A 326 -23.37 -0.58 -27.06
CA LYS A 326 -21.93 -0.47 -26.69
C LYS A 326 -21.73 0.32 -25.39
N SER A 327 -22.49 1.39 -25.20
CA SER A 327 -22.46 2.23 -23.99
C SER A 327 -23.01 1.48 -22.77
N PHE A 328 -24.08 0.71 -22.94
CA PHE A 328 -24.69 -0.08 -21.88
C PHE A 328 -23.77 -1.21 -21.38
N PHE A 329 -23.28 -2.06 -22.30
CA PHE A 329 -22.35 -3.16 -21.94
C PHE A 329 -21.05 -2.64 -21.31
N SER A 330 -20.54 -1.49 -21.78
CA SER A 330 -19.35 -0.87 -21.17
C SER A 330 -19.60 -0.38 -19.74
N LYS A 331 -20.82 0.06 -19.40
CA LYS A 331 -21.16 0.49 -18.04
C LYS A 331 -21.31 -0.70 -17.10
N GLU A 332 -21.96 -1.77 -17.54
CA GLU A 332 -22.14 -2.97 -16.71
C GLU A 332 -20.78 -3.57 -16.30
N HIS A 333 -19.86 -3.74 -17.27
CA HIS A 333 -18.51 -4.20 -16.99
C HIS A 333 -17.75 -3.28 -16.03
N PHE A 334 -17.88 -1.96 -16.19
CA PHE A 334 -17.26 -0.98 -15.29
C PHE A 334 -17.75 -1.14 -13.85
N PHE A 335 -19.06 -1.21 -13.62
CA PHE A 335 -19.61 -1.35 -12.27
C PHE A 335 -19.28 -2.72 -11.67
N ARG A 336 -19.22 -3.78 -12.47
CA ARG A 336 -18.81 -5.10 -12.00
C ARG A 336 -17.37 -5.10 -11.51
N ASP A 337 -16.45 -4.55 -12.30
CA ASP A 337 -15.03 -4.45 -11.93
C ASP A 337 -14.85 -3.54 -10.70
N LEU A 338 -15.56 -2.40 -10.66
CA LEU A 338 -15.54 -1.48 -9.51
C LEU A 338 -16.04 -2.17 -8.23
N ALA A 339 -17.15 -2.89 -8.30
CA ALA A 339 -17.71 -3.64 -7.17
C ALA A 339 -16.74 -4.73 -6.71
N GLN A 340 -16.11 -5.45 -7.65
CA GLN A 340 -15.11 -6.45 -7.32
C GLN A 340 -13.94 -5.83 -6.54
N TYR A 341 -13.35 -4.74 -7.03
CA TYR A 341 -12.26 -4.05 -6.32
C TYR A 341 -12.71 -3.51 -4.97
N ALA A 342 -13.92 -2.95 -4.87
CA ALA A 342 -14.46 -2.45 -3.62
C ALA A 342 -14.65 -3.56 -2.58
N ILE A 343 -15.14 -4.74 -2.99
CA ILE A 343 -15.29 -5.90 -2.09
C ILE A 343 -13.91 -6.38 -1.62
N VAL A 344 -12.96 -6.55 -2.54
CA VAL A 344 -11.60 -7.01 -2.17
C VAL A 344 -10.91 -6.00 -1.25
N GLY A 345 -10.97 -4.70 -1.57
CA GLY A 345 -10.42 -3.64 -0.75
C GLY A 345 -11.04 -3.60 0.64
N SER A 346 -12.37 -3.78 0.75
CA SER A 346 -13.08 -3.85 2.04
C SER A 346 -12.66 -5.06 2.86
N LEU A 347 -12.55 -6.24 2.23
CA LEU A 347 -12.10 -7.45 2.92
C LEU A 347 -10.66 -7.31 3.41
N MET A 348 -9.75 -6.79 2.57
CA MET A 348 -8.36 -6.50 2.96
C MET A 348 -8.30 -5.52 4.14
N LEU A 349 -9.15 -4.49 4.11
CA LEU A 349 -9.23 -3.48 5.15
C LEU A 349 -9.73 -4.07 6.48
N ILE A 350 -10.78 -4.88 6.47
CA ILE A 350 -11.30 -5.56 7.67
C ILE A 350 -10.27 -6.55 8.22
N LEU A 351 -9.66 -7.35 7.34
CA LEU A 351 -8.68 -8.36 7.71
C LEU A 351 -7.36 -7.78 8.25
N ALA A 352 -7.13 -6.47 8.16
CA ALA A 352 -5.96 -5.84 8.78
C ALA A 352 -6.04 -5.77 10.32
N TYR A 353 -7.23 -5.93 10.90
CA TYR A 353 -7.51 -5.67 12.32
C TYR A 353 -7.68 -6.87 13.28
N PRO A 354 -7.89 -8.14 12.87
CA PRO A 354 -8.08 -9.24 13.82
C PRO A 354 -6.93 -9.43 14.82
N PHE A 355 -5.70 -9.03 14.48
CA PHE A 355 -4.53 -9.13 15.36
C PHE A 355 -4.19 -7.82 16.10
N THR A 356 -5.16 -6.91 16.26
CA THR A 356 -5.00 -5.67 17.05
C THR A 356 -5.41 -5.90 18.50
N LEU A 357 -4.59 -6.69 19.20
CA LEU A 357 -4.84 -7.13 20.57
C LEU A 357 -4.54 -6.04 21.62
N THR A 358 -3.44 -5.29 21.42
CA THR A 358 -2.89 -4.37 22.43
C THR A 358 -3.14 -2.90 22.13
N ASP A 359 -3.24 -2.54 20.85
CA ASP A 359 -3.41 -1.17 20.41
C ASP A 359 -4.82 -0.92 19.92
N SER A 360 -5.39 0.19 20.38
CA SER A 360 -6.71 0.61 19.98
C SER A 360 -6.73 1.13 18.54
N ALA A 361 -7.74 0.72 17.78
CA ALA A 361 -7.99 1.23 16.43
C ALA A 361 -8.41 2.71 16.39
N PHE A 362 -8.58 3.38 17.54
CA PHE A 362 -8.80 4.83 17.62
C PHE A 362 -7.53 5.66 17.44
N TYR A 363 -6.34 5.05 17.57
CA TYR A 363 -5.07 5.77 17.45
C TYR A 363 -4.73 6.10 16.00
N ILE A 364 -5.25 7.21 15.49
CA ILE A 364 -5.01 7.68 14.11
C ILE A 364 -3.77 8.56 13.95
N SER A 365 -3.07 8.90 15.04
CA SER A 365 -1.91 9.80 15.07
C SER A 365 -0.82 9.30 16.02
N GLY A 366 0.43 9.69 15.73
CA GLY A 366 1.61 9.39 16.52
C GLY A 366 1.97 7.91 16.50
N ARG A 367 2.89 7.52 17.39
CA ARG A 367 3.50 6.17 17.45
C ARG A 367 2.49 5.02 17.37
N ARG A 368 1.32 5.15 18.02
CA ARG A 368 0.30 4.09 18.07
C ARG A 368 -0.47 3.92 16.75
N SER A 369 -0.30 4.82 15.78
CA SER A 369 -0.91 4.69 14.45
C SER A 369 -0.39 3.51 13.63
N HIS A 370 0.70 2.86 14.07
CA HIS A 370 1.22 1.65 13.42
C HIS A 370 0.20 0.49 13.41
N VAL A 371 -0.86 0.59 14.22
CA VAL A 371 -1.98 -0.35 14.21
C VAL A 371 -2.66 -0.42 12.83
N HIS A 372 -2.62 0.67 12.06
CA HIS A 372 -3.28 0.81 10.77
C HIS A 372 -2.40 0.43 9.57
N VAL A 373 -1.12 0.09 9.74
CA VAL A 373 -0.22 -0.09 8.58
C VAL A 373 -0.68 -1.22 7.66
N ALA A 374 -1.23 -2.31 8.19
CA ALA A 374 -1.78 -3.40 7.37
C ALA A 374 -3.01 -2.99 6.57
N ALA A 375 -3.77 -1.99 7.04
CA ALA A 375 -4.97 -1.49 6.39
C ALA A 375 -4.69 -0.70 5.10
N VAL A 376 -3.44 -0.25 4.90
CA VAL A 376 -3.05 0.57 3.74
C VAL A 376 -3.46 -0.08 2.42
N VAL A 377 -3.23 -1.39 2.25
CA VAL A 377 -3.52 -2.09 0.98
C VAL A 377 -5.00 -2.00 0.62
N GLY A 378 -5.88 -2.33 1.58
CA GLY A 378 -7.33 -2.31 1.35
C GLY A 378 -7.89 -0.90 1.20
N ALA A 379 -7.47 0.02 2.07
CA ALA A 379 -7.94 1.40 2.06
C ALA A 379 -7.54 2.15 0.79
N SER A 380 -6.34 1.91 0.27
CA SER A 380 -5.87 2.53 -0.97
C SER A 380 -6.64 2.03 -2.20
N ILE A 381 -7.02 0.75 -2.24
CA ILE A 381 -7.92 0.20 -3.27
C ILE A 381 -9.28 0.92 -3.21
N LEU A 382 -9.87 1.05 -2.01
CA LEU A 382 -11.15 1.75 -1.83
C LEU A 382 -11.09 3.23 -2.24
N CYS A 383 -10.01 3.92 -1.88
CA CYS A 383 -9.78 5.30 -2.31
C CYS A 383 -9.68 5.38 -3.84
N GLY A 384 -8.96 4.45 -4.48
CA GLY A 384 -8.92 4.34 -5.94
C GLY A 384 -10.30 4.13 -6.55
N CYS A 385 -11.13 3.26 -5.96
CA CYS A 385 -12.52 3.05 -6.39
C CYS A 385 -13.35 4.32 -6.31
N ALA A 386 -13.22 5.07 -5.20
CA ALA A 386 -13.90 6.35 -5.03
C ALA A 386 -13.44 7.39 -6.08
N CYS A 387 -12.13 7.50 -6.33
CA CYS A 387 -11.58 8.38 -7.37
C CYS A 387 -12.10 8.01 -8.77
N LEU A 388 -12.14 6.72 -9.09
CA LEU A 388 -12.64 6.22 -10.37
C LEU A 388 -14.14 6.52 -10.54
N LEU A 389 -14.94 6.37 -9.47
CA LEU A 389 -16.36 6.72 -9.46
C LEU A 389 -16.58 8.22 -9.65
N VAL A 390 -15.83 9.07 -8.95
CA VAL A 390 -15.89 10.55 -9.11
C VAL A 390 -15.59 10.94 -10.56
N GLN A 391 -14.57 10.34 -11.15
CA GLN A 391 -14.22 10.56 -12.55
C GLN A 391 -15.35 10.15 -13.50
N PHE A 392 -15.97 8.98 -13.26
CA PHE A 392 -17.10 8.49 -14.06
C PHE A 392 -18.30 9.44 -13.96
N ILE A 393 -18.69 9.86 -12.75
CA ILE A 393 -19.83 10.76 -12.52
C ILE A 393 -19.60 12.12 -13.19
N LEU A 394 -18.43 12.74 -13.01
CA LEU A 394 -18.16 14.06 -13.59
C LEU A 394 -18.18 14.01 -15.13
N ARG A 395 -17.66 12.94 -15.73
CA ARG A 395 -17.73 12.75 -17.18
C ARG A 395 -19.13 12.49 -17.70
N SER A 396 -19.95 11.74 -16.96
CA SER A 396 -21.34 11.46 -17.36
C SER A 396 -22.21 12.72 -17.47
N ARG A 397 -21.85 13.79 -16.74
CA ARG A 397 -22.55 15.09 -16.76
C ARG A 397 -21.97 16.08 -17.79
N SER A 398 -21.27 15.59 -18.81
CA SER A 398 -20.61 16.41 -19.83
C SER A 398 -19.62 17.45 -19.29
N ARG A 399 -19.14 17.29 -18.04
CA ARG A 399 -18.11 18.19 -17.50
C ARG A 399 -16.75 17.83 -18.10
N PRO A 400 -15.88 18.83 -18.32
CA PRO A 400 -14.61 18.59 -18.98
C PRO A 400 -13.70 17.77 -18.07
N ALA A 401 -12.94 16.84 -18.67
CA ALA A 401 -12.10 15.89 -17.93
C ALA A 401 -11.06 16.56 -17.02
N TRP A 402 -10.62 17.77 -17.36
CA TRP A 402 -9.68 18.54 -16.54
C TRP A 402 -10.26 18.87 -15.17
N LEU A 403 -11.57 19.13 -15.05
CA LEU A 403 -12.18 19.45 -13.77
C LEU A 403 -12.10 18.28 -12.78
N ALA A 404 -12.39 17.06 -13.25
CA ALA A 404 -12.25 15.86 -12.44
C ALA A 404 -10.81 15.62 -12.01
N SER A 405 -9.87 15.77 -12.96
CA SER A 405 -8.44 15.67 -12.67
C SER A 405 -7.96 16.70 -11.66
N SER A 406 -8.40 17.96 -11.76
CA SER A 406 -8.05 19.04 -10.85
C SER A 406 -8.61 18.81 -9.44
N VAL A 407 -9.87 18.40 -9.29
CA VAL A 407 -10.46 18.10 -7.98
C VAL A 407 -9.69 16.97 -7.27
N LEU A 408 -9.41 15.89 -8.01
CA LEU A 408 -8.67 14.75 -7.43
C LEU A 408 -7.19 15.08 -7.19
N ALA A 409 -6.58 15.91 -8.03
CA ALA A 409 -5.23 16.40 -7.79
C ALA A 409 -5.16 17.29 -6.54
N ALA A 410 -6.13 18.20 -6.35
CA ALA A 410 -6.22 19.00 -5.13
C ALA A 410 -6.34 18.11 -3.89
N PHE A 411 -7.19 17.08 -3.93
CA PHE A 411 -7.33 16.11 -2.86
C PHE A 411 -6.00 15.44 -2.48
N PHE A 412 -5.26 14.88 -3.43
CA PHE A 412 -3.96 14.25 -3.14
C PHE A 412 -2.88 15.26 -2.77
N THR A 413 -2.89 16.47 -3.33
CA THR A 413 -1.98 17.54 -2.90
C THR A 413 -2.20 17.92 -1.44
N LEU A 414 -3.45 17.95 -0.97
CA LEU A 414 -3.73 18.20 0.45
C LEU A 414 -3.27 17.05 1.35
N LEU A 415 -3.30 15.81 0.86
CA LEU A 415 -2.68 14.67 1.56
C LEU A 415 -1.14 14.76 1.57
N ILE A 416 -0.50 15.24 0.52
CA ILE A 416 0.93 15.55 0.52
C ILE A 416 1.22 16.64 1.56
N ALA A 417 0.41 17.70 1.57
CA ALA A 417 0.54 18.79 2.54
C ALA A 417 0.37 18.32 3.99
N PHE A 418 -0.46 17.28 4.22
CA PHE A 418 -0.57 16.66 5.54
C PHE A 418 0.77 16.08 6.00
N GLY A 419 1.55 15.51 5.09
CA GLY A 419 2.90 15.01 5.38
C GLY A 419 3.85 16.07 5.93
N PHE A 420 3.67 17.36 5.60
CA PHE A 420 4.46 18.45 6.18
C PHE A 420 4.01 18.85 7.60
N THR A 421 2.81 18.43 8.03
CA THR A 421 2.27 18.74 9.36
C THR A 421 2.70 17.75 10.43
N VAL A 422 3.14 16.56 10.01
CA VAL A 422 3.49 15.40 10.84
C VAL A 422 5.00 15.30 10.92
#